data_AF-B9BHQ5-F1
#
_entry.id   AF-B9BHQ5-F1
#
_cell.length_a   1.000
_cell.length_b   1.000
_cell.length_c   1.000
_cell.angle_alpha   90.00
_cell.angle_beta   90.00
_cell.angle_gamma   90.00
#
_symmetry.space_group_name_H-M   'P 1'
#
loop_
_entity.id
_entity.type
_entity.pdbx_description
1 polymer ?
#
loop_
_entity_poly.entity_id
_entity_poly.type
_entity_poly.pdbx_seq_one_letter_code
_entity_poly.pdbx_strand_id
1 'polypeptide(L)'
;MIEIKNGGPAFPGKASINRSTGELQAHQFGNNDFETLGMTLRDYFAGQALIATFLNGFAGLNEGDRAALCYRMADAMLREREVSQ
;
A
#
# COMPACT_ATOMS: atom_id res chain seq x y z
N MET A 1 9.04 12.54 -12.87
CA MET A 1 8.71 11.88 -11.58
C MET A 1 8.51 10.41 -11.86
N ILE A 2 9.10 9.53 -11.06
CA ILE A 2 8.79 8.09 -11.14
C ILE A 2 7.45 7.90 -10.42
N GLU A 3 6.45 7.46 -11.15
CA GLU A 3 5.15 7.12 -10.58
C GLU A 3 5.29 5.86 -9.72
N ILE A 4 4.90 5.94 -8.45
CA ILE A 4 4.94 4.79 -7.54
C ILE A 4 3.67 3.96 -7.78
N LYS A 5 3.84 2.79 -8.40
CA LYS A 5 2.77 1.79 -8.52
C LYS A 5 2.46 1.19 -7.15
N ASN A 6 1.48 1.76 -6.45
CA ASN A 6 1.12 1.36 -5.08
C ASN A 6 0.09 0.21 -4.99
N GLY A 7 -0.42 -0.25 -6.13
CA GLY A 7 -1.40 -1.34 -6.20
C GLY A 7 -2.83 -0.97 -5.79
N GLY A 8 -3.12 0.32 -5.54
CA GLY A 8 -4.43 0.78 -5.08
C GLY A 8 -4.70 0.47 -3.60
N PRO A 9 -5.96 0.57 -3.14
CA PRO A 9 -6.34 0.26 -1.75
C PRO A 9 -6.03 -1.19 -1.35
N ALA A 10 -5.47 -1.40 -0.16
CA ALA A 10 -5.15 -2.74 0.35
C ALA A 10 -6.39 -3.61 0.60
N PHE A 11 -7.51 -2.98 0.97
CA PHE A 11 -8.77 -3.64 1.27
C PHE A 11 -9.90 -3.03 0.44
N PRO A 12 -10.93 -3.82 0.07
CA PRO A 12 -12.12 -3.28 -0.57
C PRO A 12 -12.79 -2.25 0.32
N GLY A 13 -13.07 -1.08 -0.24
CA GLY A 13 -13.83 -0.01 0.41
C GLY A 13 -14.79 0.62 -0.59
N LYS A 14 -15.85 1.27 -0.10
CA LYS A 14 -16.64 2.13 -0.99
C LYS A 14 -15.76 3.32 -1.37
N ALA A 15 -15.60 3.54 -2.66
CA ALA A 15 -14.88 4.70 -3.19
C ALA A 15 -15.76 5.41 -4.22
N SER A 16 -15.67 6.73 -4.24
CA SER A 16 -16.17 7.54 -5.35
C SER A 16 -15.06 7.66 -6.40
N ILE A 17 -15.42 7.69 -7.67
CA ILE A 17 -14.48 8.02 -8.75
C ILE A 17 -14.61 9.52 -9.03
N ASN A 18 -13.49 10.23 -9.00
CA ASN A 18 -13.46 11.61 -9.48
C ASN A 18 -13.66 11.59 -11.00
N ARG A 19 -14.77 12.17 -11.48
CA ARG A 19 -15.11 12.13 -12.91
C ARG A 19 -14.17 12.93 -13.80
N SER A 20 -13.46 13.93 -13.26
CA SER A 20 -12.54 14.75 -14.06
C SER A 20 -11.11 14.17 -14.08
N THR A 21 -10.65 13.57 -12.99
CA THR A 21 -9.28 13.02 -12.90
C THR A 21 -9.21 11.51 -13.08
N GLY A 22 -10.32 10.79 -12.91
CA GLY A 22 -10.37 9.33 -12.91
C GLY A 22 -9.86 8.69 -11.62
N GLU A 23 -9.40 9.48 -10.66
CA GLU A 23 -8.82 8.98 -9.41
C GLU A 23 -9.88 8.45 -8.45
N LEU A 24 -9.51 7.42 -7.69
CA LEU A 24 -10.30 6.91 -6.58
C LEU A 24 -10.21 7.89 -5.40
N GLN A 25 -11.36 8.23 -4.84
CA GLN A 25 -11.50 9.10 -3.68
C GLN A 25 -12.45 8.45 -2.68
N ALA A 26 -12.30 8.79 -1.40
CA ALA A 26 -13.13 8.23 -0.35
C ALA A 26 -14.62 8.47 -0.64
N HIS A 27 -15.46 7.47 -0.39
CA HIS A 27 -16.89 7.59 -0.66
C HIS A 27 -17.59 8.36 0.45
N GLN A 28 -17.97 9.60 0.16
CA GLN A 28 -18.67 10.46 1.09
C GLN A 28 -20.18 10.19 1.02
N PHE A 29 -20.77 9.73 2.14
CA PHE A 29 -22.22 9.72 2.34
C PHE A 29 -22.61 10.81 3.34
N GLY A 30 -23.50 11.71 2.94
CA GLY A 30 -24.02 12.75 3.84
C GLY A 30 -23.01 13.83 4.20
N ASN A 31 -23.44 14.80 5.03
CA ASN A 31 -22.67 16.02 5.27
C ASN A 31 -21.50 15.87 6.25
N ASN A 32 -21.33 14.72 6.92
CA ASN A 32 -20.38 14.59 8.05
C ASN A 32 -19.51 13.32 8.08
N ASP A 33 -19.67 12.37 7.15
CA ASP A 33 -18.84 11.16 7.14
C ASP A 33 -17.67 11.32 6.15
N PHE A 34 -16.49 11.65 6.68
CA PHE A 34 -15.25 11.74 5.93
C PHE A 34 -14.45 10.46 6.13
N GLU A 35 -14.54 9.53 5.16
CA GLU A 35 -13.62 8.39 5.10
C GLU A 35 -12.25 8.86 4.54
N THR A 36 -11.15 8.27 4.99
CA THR A 36 -9.83 8.49 4.42
C THR A 36 -9.47 7.36 3.46
N LEU A 37 -8.65 7.66 2.45
CA LEU A 37 -8.00 6.64 1.64
C LEU A 37 -7.06 5.87 2.59
N GLY A 38 -7.47 4.67 3.02
CA GLY A 38 -6.69 3.83 3.93
C GLY A 38 -5.33 3.39 3.36
N MET A 39 -4.76 2.31 3.89
CA MET A 39 -3.47 1.80 3.42
C MET A 39 -3.53 1.39 1.93
N THR A 40 -2.47 1.67 1.19
CA THR A 40 -2.29 1.09 -0.16
C THR A 40 -1.87 -0.37 -0.05
N LEU A 41 -2.05 -1.15 -1.12
CA LEU A 41 -1.63 -2.55 -1.16
C LEU A 41 -0.11 -2.67 -0.95
N ARG A 42 0.66 -1.70 -1.45
CA ARG A 42 2.10 -1.56 -1.18
C ARG A 42 2.40 -1.39 0.31
N ASP A 43 1.68 -0.50 1.00
CA ASP A 43 1.87 -0.26 2.44
C ASP A 43 1.51 -1.50 3.26
N TYR A 44 0.43 -2.20 2.87
CA TYR A 44 0.04 -3.44 3.52
C TYR A 44 1.12 -4.52 3.39
N PHE A 45 1.65 -4.77 2.19
CA PHE A 45 2.74 -5.73 2.00
C PHE A 45 4.02 -5.32 2.73
N ALA A 46 4.36 -4.04 2.74
CA ALA A 46 5.50 -3.54 3.49
C ALA A 46 5.33 -3.78 5.00
N GLY A 47 4.12 -3.57 5.54
CA GLY A 47 3.79 -3.89 6.94
C GLY A 47 3.93 -5.38 7.27
N GLN A 48 3.47 -6.27 6.39
CA GLN A 48 3.63 -7.71 6.55
C GLN A 48 5.12 -8.12 6.55
N ALA A 49 5.91 -7.55 5.63
CA ALA A 49 7.36 -7.77 5.58
C ALA A 49 8.06 -7.26 6.86
N LEU A 50 7.65 -6.10 7.38
CA LEU A 50 8.19 -5.54 8.61
C LEU A 50 8.01 -6.50 9.79
N ILE A 51 6.80 -7.02 9.99
CA ILE A 51 6.49 -7.98 11.06
C ILE A 51 7.41 -9.21 10.95
N ALA A 52 7.56 -9.78 9.75
CA ALA A 52 8.42 -10.93 9.52
C ALA A 52 9.90 -10.65 9.85
N THR A 53 10.41 -9.44 9.54
CA THR A 53 11.79 -9.06 9.85
C THR A 53 12.08 -8.95 11.35
N PHE A 54 11.09 -8.54 12.15
CA PHE A 54 11.25 -8.48 13.62
C PHE A 54 11.18 -9.87 14.27
N LEU A 55 10.32 -10.75 13.77
CA LEU A 55 10.14 -12.09 14.35
C LEU A 55 11.28 -13.06 14.03
N ASN A 56 11.95 -12.90 12.89
CA ASN A 56 13.04 -13.79 12.47
C ASN A 56 14.39 -13.51 13.15
N GLY A 57 14.45 -12.67 14.19
CA GLY A 57 15.70 -12.37 14.90
C GLY A 57 16.75 -11.70 14.01
N PHE A 58 16.32 -10.99 12.96
CA PHE A 58 17.21 -10.31 12.02
C PHE A 58 17.92 -9.14 12.73
N ALA A 59 19.06 -9.44 13.35
CA ALA A 59 20.02 -8.45 13.81
C ALA A 59 20.87 -8.05 12.60
N GLY A 60 20.75 -6.80 12.12
CA GLY A 60 21.71 -6.35 11.10
C GLY A 60 21.36 -5.10 10.30
N LEU A 61 20.10 -4.71 10.21
CA LEU A 61 19.71 -3.48 9.50
C LEU A 61 19.29 -2.40 10.49
N ASN A 62 19.77 -1.17 10.27
CA ASN A 62 19.15 0.01 10.88
C ASN A 62 17.71 0.16 10.37
N GLU A 63 16.93 1.00 11.04
CA GLU A 63 15.50 1.17 10.78
C GLU A 63 15.22 1.60 9.33
N GLY A 64 16.05 2.48 8.76
CA GLY A 64 15.92 2.96 7.39
C GLY A 64 16.13 1.85 6.36
N ASP A 65 17.19 1.06 6.50
CA ASP A 65 17.46 -0.06 5.59
C ASP A 65 16.39 -1.15 5.67
N ARG A 66 15.84 -1.36 6.86
CA ARG A 66 14.73 -2.28 7.08
C ARG A 66 13.45 -1.80 6.38
N ALA A 67 13.09 -0.53 6.53
CA ALA A 67 11.96 0.06 5.82
C ALA A 67 12.15 -0.05 4.29
N ALA A 68 13.35 0.25 3.79
CA ALA A 68 13.67 0.12 2.37
C ALA A 68 13.54 -1.32 1.88
N LEU A 69 13.99 -2.31 2.67
CA LEU A 69 13.81 -3.73 2.35
C LEU A 69 12.32 -4.11 2.27
N CYS A 70 11.51 -3.69 3.24
CA CYS A 70 10.08 -3.99 3.27
C CYS A 70 9.35 -3.44 2.03
N TYR A 71 9.64 -2.19 1.64
CA TYR A 71 9.08 -1.62 0.42
C TYR A 71 9.57 -2.32 -0.84
N ARG A 72 10.84 -2.77 -0.92
CA ARG A 72 11.30 -3.59 -2.05
C ARG A 72 10.57 -4.92 -2.14
N MET A 73 10.26 -5.56 -1.01
CA MET A 73 9.45 -6.79 -0.98
C MET A 73 8.02 -6.51 -1.46
N ALA A 74 7.40 -5.43 -1.01
CA ALA A 74 6.09 -5.00 -1.47
C ALA A 74 6.06 -4.76 -3.00
N ASP A 75 7.06 -4.05 -3.52
CA ASP A 75 7.21 -3.79 -4.95
C ASP A 75 7.45 -5.07 -5.78
N ALA A 76 8.07 -6.10 -5.18
CA ALA A 76 8.22 -7.42 -5.81
C ALA A 76 6.89 -8.17 -5.87
N MET A 77 6.09 -8.15 -4.80
CA MET A 77 4.76 -8.78 -4.77
C MET A 77 3.79 -8.14 -5.77
N LEU A 78 3.83 -6.82 -5.91
CA LEU A 78 3.00 -6.10 -6.88
C LEU A 78 3.38 -6.45 -8.32
N ARG A 79 4.68 -6.54 -8.63
CA ARG A 79 5.15 -6.98 -9.95
C ARG A 79 4.70 -8.40 -10.27
N GLU A 80 4.81 -9.32 -9.32
CA GLU A 80 4.39 -10.71 -9.50
C GLU A 80 2.88 -10.81 -9.80
N ARG A 81 2.08 -10.00 -9.11
CA ARG A 81 0.63 -9.92 -9.34
C ARG A 81 0.30 -9.41 -10.75
N GLU A 82 1.04 -8.43 -11.28
CA GLU A 82 0.81 -7.91 -12.64
C GLU A 82 1.05 -8.98 -13.73
N VAL A 83 1.98 -9.92 -13.50
CA VAL A 83 2.28 -11.02 -14.44
C VAL A 83 1.30 -12.19 -14.30
N SER A 84 0.68 -12.35 -13.13
CA SER A 84 -0.22 -13.46 -12.80
C SER A 84 -1.70 -13.21 -13.12
N GLN A 85 -2.05 -12.07 -13.72
CA GLN A 85 -3.41 -11.67 -14.10
C GLN A 85 -3.55 -11.69 -15.61
#